data_AF-A0A4Y2N9L2-F1
#
_entry.id   AF-A0A4Y2N9L2-F1
#
_cell.length_a   1.000
_cell.length_b   1.000
_cell.length_c   1.000
_cell.angle_alpha   90.00
_cell.angle_beta   90.00
_cell.angle_gamma   90.00
#
_symmetry.space_group_name_H-M   'P 1'
#
loop_
_entity.id
_entity.type
_entity.pdbx_description
1 polymer ?
#
loop_
_entity_poly.entity_id
_entity_poly.type
_entity_poly.pdbx_seq_one_letter_code
_entity_poly.pdbx_strand_id
1 'polypeptide(L)'
;ASFKEVRKRKKKRFFDKKCEDGSSEISQHKKFKLALLQVNDRIEADLERRFQSMQKVNEIFGFLSPKQLTTLDNKILREKATTLANLYRDYLYKDELSVEIESFKYIVISSDNLVGNESKKSKLNSTALDF
;
A
#
# COMPACT_ATOMS: atom_id res chain seq x y z
N ALA A 1 11.65 -68.62 65.62
CA ALA A 1 12.07 -67.72 64.52
C ALA A 1 11.03 -66.63 64.36
N SER A 2 11.42 -65.36 64.43
CA SER A 2 10.53 -64.20 64.27
C SER A 2 10.41 -63.86 62.78
N PHE A 3 9.19 -63.95 62.24
CA PHE A 3 8.92 -63.56 60.86
C PHE A 3 8.75 -62.03 60.80
N LYS A 4 9.65 -61.35 60.08
CA LYS A 4 9.61 -59.91 59.85
C LYS A 4 8.33 -59.54 59.09
N GLU A 5 7.59 -58.58 59.65
CA GLU A 5 6.42 -57.99 59.02
C GLU A 5 6.83 -57.25 57.72
N VAL A 6 6.37 -57.77 56.58
CA VAL A 6 6.64 -57.18 55.26
C VAL A 6 5.61 -56.08 55.00
N ARG A 7 6.05 -54.82 54.96
CA ARG A 7 5.17 -53.67 54.70
C ARG A 7 4.46 -53.83 53.35
N LYS A 8 3.14 -53.70 53.36
CA LYS A 8 2.32 -53.71 52.13
C LYS A 8 2.60 -52.46 51.29
N ARG A 9 3.16 -52.64 50.10
CA ARG A 9 3.42 -51.56 49.14
C ARG A 9 2.09 -51.10 48.52
N LYS A 10 1.73 -49.82 48.63
CA LYS A 10 0.55 -49.26 47.96
C LYS A 10 0.70 -49.41 46.44
N LYS A 11 -0.29 -50.05 45.79
CA LYS A 11 -0.36 -50.19 44.34
C LYS A 11 -0.62 -48.81 43.74
N LYS A 12 0.24 -48.35 42.82
CA LYS A 12 0.04 -47.09 42.08
C LYS A 12 -1.25 -47.24 41.27
N ARG A 13 -2.30 -46.47 41.61
CA ARG A 13 -3.48 -46.38 40.76
C ARG A 13 -3.08 -45.54 39.56
N PHE A 14 -3.09 -46.13 38.38
CA PHE A 14 -3.03 -45.35 37.15
C PHE A 14 -4.35 -44.59 37.07
N PHE A 15 -4.28 -43.27 37.23
CA PHE A 15 -5.39 -42.41 36.85
C PHE A 15 -5.46 -42.47 35.34
N ASP A 16 -6.34 -43.32 34.82
CA ASP A 16 -6.72 -43.36 33.41
C ASP A 16 -7.64 -42.16 33.10
N LYS A 17 -7.24 -40.98 33.57
CA LYS A 17 -7.89 -39.74 33.20
C LYS A 17 -7.46 -39.49 31.77
N LYS A 18 -8.22 -40.04 30.83
CA LYS A 18 -8.24 -39.59 29.45
C LYS A 18 -8.29 -38.06 29.53
N CYS A 19 -7.22 -37.38 29.12
CA CYS A 19 -7.34 -35.98 28.75
C CYS A 19 -8.28 -36.00 27.55
N GLU A 20 -9.57 -35.90 27.81
CA GLU A 20 -10.46 -35.24 26.85
C GLU A 20 -9.84 -33.86 26.71
N ASP A 21 -9.12 -33.67 25.61
CA ASP A 21 -8.79 -32.35 25.14
C ASP A 21 -10.15 -31.69 24.95
N GLY A 22 -10.57 -30.96 25.97
CA GLY A 22 -11.83 -30.26 25.98
C GLY A 22 -11.70 -29.19 24.92
N SER A 23 -11.91 -29.56 23.66
CA SER A 23 -12.18 -28.64 22.58
C SER A 23 -13.45 -27.93 23.02
N SER A 24 -13.27 -26.86 23.78
CA SER A 24 -14.37 -26.05 24.26
C SER A 24 -15.05 -25.56 23.00
N GLU A 25 -16.23 -26.11 22.70
CA GLU A 25 -17.03 -25.66 21.57
C GLU A 25 -17.13 -24.14 21.67
N ILE A 26 -16.46 -23.46 20.74
CA ILE A 26 -16.43 -22.01 20.71
C ILE A 26 -17.87 -21.55 20.50
N SER A 27 -18.40 -20.75 21.43
CA SER A 27 -19.75 -20.22 21.32
C SER A 27 -19.92 -19.43 20.01
N GLN A 28 -21.14 -19.39 19.47
CA GLN A 28 -21.42 -18.67 18.21
C GLN A 28 -20.89 -17.22 18.23
N HIS A 29 -21.02 -16.53 19.37
CA HIS A 29 -20.48 -15.19 19.58
C HIS A 29 -18.95 -15.14 19.40
N LYS A 30 -18.21 -16.09 19.98
CA LYS A 30 -16.76 -16.15 19.82
C LYS A 30 -16.36 -16.52 18.39
N LYS A 31 -17.11 -17.39 17.70
CA LYS A 31 -16.89 -17.69 16.27
C LYS A 31 -17.07 -16.43 15.41
N PHE A 32 -18.14 -15.68 15.65
CA PHE A 32 -18.41 -14.44 14.96
C PHE A 32 -17.32 -13.39 15.21
N LYS A 33 -16.89 -13.22 16.47
CA LYS A 33 -15.77 -12.32 16.81
C LYS A 33 -14.47 -12.72 16.10
N LEU A 34 -14.16 -14.02 16.02
CA LEU A 34 -12.99 -14.51 15.31
C LEU A 34 -13.08 -14.23 13.81
N ALA A 35 -14.25 -14.42 13.20
CA ALA A 35 -14.48 -14.11 11.79
C ALA A 35 -14.26 -12.62 11.50
N LEU A 36 -14.70 -11.72 12.39
CA LEU A 36 -14.45 -10.28 12.24
C LEU A 36 -12.95 -9.95 12.29
N LEU A 37 -12.20 -10.56 13.21
CA LEU A 37 -10.75 -10.36 13.28
C LEU A 37 -10.07 -10.83 11.99
N GLN A 38 -10.42 -12.01 11.48
CA GLN A 38 -9.88 -12.52 10.21
C GLN A 38 -10.19 -11.61 9.01
N VAL A 39 -11.39 -11.02 8.98
CA VAL A 39 -11.76 -10.04 7.95
C VAL A 39 -10.91 -8.78 8.07
N ASN A 40 -10.69 -8.28 9.29
CA ASN A 40 -9.84 -7.11 9.51
C ASN A 40 -8.39 -7.37 9.09
N ASP A 41 -7.80 -8.50 9.48
CA ASP A 41 -6.45 -8.89 9.09
C ASP A 41 -6.32 -8.96 7.56
N ARG A 42 -7.36 -9.49 6.89
CA ARG A 42 -7.41 -9.55 5.42
C ARG A 42 -7.50 -8.16 4.79
N ILE A 43 -8.33 -7.27 5.34
CA ILE A 43 -8.47 -5.90 4.84
C ILE A 43 -7.13 -5.16 4.97
N GLU A 44 -6.48 -5.27 6.13
CA GLU A 44 -5.18 -4.64 6.38
C GLU A 44 -4.13 -5.15 5.39
N ALA A 45 -4.01 -6.48 5.23
CA ALA A 45 -3.06 -7.06 4.28
C ALA A 45 -3.34 -6.66 2.82
N ASP A 46 -4.61 -6.50 2.44
CA ASP A 46 -4.97 -6.08 1.08
C ASP A 46 -4.68 -4.59 0.85
N LEU A 47 -4.98 -3.73 1.83
CA LEU A 47 -4.67 -2.30 1.79
C LEU A 47 -3.17 -2.07 1.68
N GLU A 48 -2.37 -2.77 2.49
CA GLU A 48 -0.93 -2.69 2.44
C GLU A 48 -0.40 -3.12 1.06
N ARG A 49 -0.89 -4.24 0.52
CA ARG A 49 -0.50 -4.69 -0.82
C ARG A 49 -0.84 -3.66 -1.90
N ARG A 50 -2.02 -3.04 -1.83
CA ARG A 50 -2.43 -1.99 -2.79
C ARG A 50 -1.56 -0.75 -2.65
N PHE A 51 -1.29 -0.32 -1.42
CA PHE A 51 -0.43 0.83 -1.16
C PHE A 51 0.96 0.61 -1.73
N GLN A 52 1.59 -0.53 -1.44
CA GLN A 52 2.89 -0.90 -2.01
C GLN A 52 2.86 -0.97 -3.54
N SER A 53 1.79 -1.50 -4.13
CA SER A 53 1.62 -1.50 -5.59
C SER A 53 1.53 -0.09 -6.17
N MET A 54 0.79 0.81 -5.53
CA MET A 54 0.68 2.22 -5.96
C MET A 54 1.99 2.97 -5.78
N GLN A 55 2.73 2.70 -4.69
CA GLN A 55 4.05 3.29 -4.46
C GLN A 55 5.03 2.92 -5.57
N LYS A 56 5.08 1.65 -5.99
CA LYS A 56 5.92 1.22 -7.12
C LYS A 56 5.59 1.93 -8.43
N VAL A 57 4.30 2.13 -8.71
CA VAL A 57 3.88 2.92 -9.88
C VAL A 57 4.38 4.35 -9.75
N ASN A 58 4.27 4.96 -8.58
CA ASN A 58 4.75 6.33 -8.35
C ASN A 58 6.29 6.43 -8.37
N GLU A 59 7.03 5.39 -7.98
CA GLU A 59 8.50 5.37 -8.12
C GLU A 59 8.94 5.41 -9.59
N ILE A 60 8.21 4.71 -10.46
CA ILE A 60 8.51 4.62 -11.89
C ILE A 60 8.02 5.87 -12.64
N PHE A 61 6.77 6.28 -12.41
CA PHE A 61 6.09 7.31 -13.19
C PHE A 61 5.91 8.65 -12.46
N GLY A 62 6.21 8.75 -11.16
CA GLY A 62 5.91 9.93 -10.36
C GLY A 62 6.63 11.20 -10.81
N PHE A 63 7.73 11.07 -11.57
CA PHE A 63 8.42 12.20 -12.20
C PHE A 63 7.58 12.90 -13.28
N LEU A 64 6.55 12.23 -13.80
CA LEU A 64 5.57 12.78 -14.74
C LEU A 64 4.49 13.63 -14.06
N SER A 65 4.48 13.69 -12.72
CA SER A 65 3.53 14.55 -12.01
C SER A 65 3.76 16.02 -12.36
N PRO A 66 2.71 16.86 -12.46
CA PRO A 66 2.86 18.28 -12.80
C PRO A 66 3.86 19.01 -11.89
N LYS A 67 3.85 18.70 -10.58
CA LYS A 67 4.80 19.25 -9.61
C LYS A 67 6.26 18.91 -9.94
N GLN A 68 6.53 17.67 -10.38
CA GLN A 68 7.88 17.25 -10.75
C GLN A 68 8.29 17.84 -12.10
N LEU A 69 7.39 17.85 -13.09
CA LEU A 69 7.66 18.40 -14.42
C LEU A 69 7.98 19.89 -14.41
N THR A 70 7.29 20.66 -13.57
CA THR A 70 7.55 22.10 -13.40
C THR A 70 8.87 22.40 -12.69
N THR A 71 9.40 21.44 -11.92
CA THR A 71 10.59 21.62 -11.08
C THR A 71 11.86 21.03 -11.70
N LEU A 72 11.78 19.84 -12.31
CA LEU A 72 12.91 19.12 -12.88
C LEU A 72 13.47 19.84 -14.10
N ASP A 73 14.78 19.88 -14.25
CA ASP A 73 15.42 20.34 -15.49
C ASP A 73 15.28 19.29 -16.61
N ASN A 74 15.44 19.74 -17.85
CA ASN A 74 15.25 18.87 -19.02
C ASN A 74 16.29 17.75 -19.10
N LYS A 75 17.52 17.98 -18.60
CA LYS A 75 18.56 16.94 -18.61
C LYS A 75 18.16 15.80 -17.68
N ILE A 76 17.79 16.08 -16.43
CA ILE A 76 17.30 15.06 -15.49
C ILE A 76 16.01 14.40 -16.01
N LEU A 77 15.11 15.16 -16.63
CA LEU A 77 13.88 14.62 -17.21
C LEU A 77 14.16 13.59 -18.31
N ARG A 78 15.11 13.87 -19.21
CA ARG A 78 15.55 12.94 -20.25
C ARG A 78 16.24 11.70 -19.69
N GLU A 79 17.01 11.82 -18.63
CA GLU A 79 17.63 10.68 -17.94
C GLU A 79 16.57 9.75 -17.33
N LYS A 80 15.54 10.32 -16.69
CA LYS A 80 14.40 9.56 -16.16
C LYS A 80 13.57 8.90 -17.27
N ALA A 81 13.29 9.62 -18.36
CA ALA A 81 12.63 9.06 -19.54
C ALA A 81 13.44 7.93 -20.17
N THR A 82 14.77 8.06 -20.26
CA THR A 82 15.65 7.00 -20.75
C THR A 82 15.60 5.77 -19.84
N THR A 83 15.60 5.98 -18.52
CA THR A 83 15.45 4.89 -17.54
C THR A 83 14.12 4.17 -17.72
N LEU A 84 13.03 4.92 -17.91
CA LEU A 84 11.71 4.38 -18.17
C LEU A 84 11.63 3.58 -19.48
N ALA A 85 12.18 4.12 -20.57
CA ALA A 85 12.27 3.43 -21.85
C ALA A 85 13.08 2.13 -21.76
N ASN A 86 14.15 2.12 -20.97
CA ASN A 86 14.94 0.91 -20.75
C ASN A 86 14.18 -0.17 -19.96
N LEU A 87 13.33 0.23 -19.00
CA LEU A 87 12.49 -0.69 -18.22
C LEU A 87 11.40 -1.36 -19.09
N TYR A 88 10.86 -0.61 -20.06
CA TYR A 88 9.79 -1.08 -20.95
C TYR A 88 10.23 -1.02 -22.42
N ARG A 89 11.39 -1.60 -22.72
CA ARG A 89 12.04 -1.51 -24.04
C ARG A 89 11.16 -1.97 -25.19
N ASP A 90 10.32 -2.96 -24.96
CA ASP A 90 9.44 -3.53 -25.98
C ASP A 90 8.25 -2.62 -26.33
N TYR A 91 7.98 -1.61 -25.49
CA TYR A 91 6.82 -0.72 -25.61
C TYR A 91 7.19 0.74 -25.82
N LEU A 92 8.39 1.15 -25.40
CA LEU A 92 8.81 2.53 -25.38
C LEU A 92 10.06 2.74 -26.23
N TYR A 93 9.91 3.50 -27.32
CA TYR A 93 11.04 3.92 -28.13
C TYR A 93 11.77 5.09 -27.46
N LYS A 94 13.06 4.89 -27.16
CA LYS A 94 13.85 5.80 -26.31
C LYS A 94 13.93 7.22 -26.86
N ASP A 95 14.23 7.36 -28.15
CA ASP A 95 14.48 8.70 -28.73
C ASP A 95 13.16 9.48 -28.86
N GLU A 96 12.06 8.80 -29.22
CA GLU A 96 10.72 9.40 -29.29
C GLU A 96 10.26 9.85 -27.90
N LEU A 97 10.36 8.97 -26.89
CA LEU A 97 9.98 9.31 -25.51
C LEU A 97 10.78 10.50 -24.97
N SER A 98 12.07 10.61 -25.32
CA SER A 98 12.91 11.72 -24.91
C SER A 98 12.46 13.06 -25.49
N VAL A 99 11.89 13.08 -26.70
CA VAL A 99 11.38 14.31 -27.33
C VAL A 99 9.99 14.64 -26.78
N GLU A 100 9.13 13.63 -26.70
CA GLU A 100 7.75 13.78 -26.26
C GLU A 100 7.67 14.29 -24.82
N ILE A 101 8.58 13.85 -23.93
CA ILE A 101 8.55 14.28 -22.53
C ILE A 101 8.88 15.76 -22.34
N GLU A 102 9.74 16.32 -23.18
CA GLU A 102 10.07 17.75 -23.13
C GLU A 102 8.90 18.59 -23.66
N SER A 103 8.27 18.14 -24.73
CA SER A 103 7.04 18.73 -25.26
C SER A 103 5.92 18.72 -24.22
N PHE A 104 5.71 17.57 -23.57
CA PHE A 104 4.72 17.41 -22.52
C PHE A 104 4.94 18.37 -21.34
N LYS A 105 6.18 18.51 -20.88
CA LYS A 105 6.53 19.47 -19.83
C LYS A 105 6.16 20.91 -20.23
N TYR A 106 6.45 21.31 -21.46
CA TYR A 106 6.09 22.64 -21.95
C TYR A 106 4.57 22.86 -21.93
N ILE A 107 3.79 21.86 -22.35
CA ILE A 107 2.32 21.91 -22.32
C ILE A 107 1.81 22.07 -20.88
N VAL A 108 2.32 21.28 -19.94
CA VAL A 108 1.93 21.33 -18.52
C VAL A 108 2.22 22.70 -17.90
N ILE A 109 3.43 23.25 -18.12
CA ILE A 109 3.79 24.59 -17.63
C ILE A 109 2.87 25.66 -18.24
N SER A 110 2.53 25.53 -19.53
CA SER A 110 1.68 26.48 -20.23
C SER A 110 0.26 26.46 -19.66
N SER A 111 -0.30 25.29 -19.36
CA SER A 111 -1.63 25.16 -18.75
C SER A 111 -1.71 25.73 -17.33
N ASP A 112 -0.67 25.55 -16.50
CA ASP A 112 -0.66 26.09 -15.13
C ASP A 112 -0.68 27.64 -15.12
N ASN A 113 0.03 28.25 -16.06
CA ASN A 113 0.06 29.71 -16.22
C ASN A 113 -1.28 30.29 -16.72
N LEU A 114 -2.07 29.50 -17.48
CA LEU A 114 -3.41 29.86 -17.91
C LEU A 114 -4.39 29.87 -16.73
N VAL A 115 -4.40 28.82 -15.91
CA VAL A 115 -5.30 28.73 -14.74
C VAL A 115 -5.04 29.87 -13.74
N GLY A 116 -3.77 30.23 -13.52
CA GLY A 116 -3.39 31.34 -12.65
C GLY A 116 -3.84 32.72 -13.15
N ASN A 117 -4.06 32.89 -14.46
CA ASN A 117 -4.50 34.16 -15.04
C ASN A 117 -6.03 34.30 -15.09
N GLU A 118 -6.77 33.21 -15.31
CA GLU A 118 -8.24 33.20 -15.26
C GLU A 118 -8.75 33.47 -13.84
N SER A 119 -8.07 32.90 -12.83
CA SER A 119 -8.37 33.12 -11.41
C SER A 119 -8.22 34.58 -10.97
N LYS A 120 -7.34 35.34 -11.63
CA LYS A 120 -7.14 36.78 -11.38
C LYS A 120 -8.19 37.62 -12.10
N LYS A 121 -8.59 37.23 -13.32
CA LYS A 121 -9.67 37.90 -14.08
C LYS A 121 -11.04 37.75 -13.41
N SER A 122 -11.38 36.57 -12.88
CA SER A 122 -12.65 36.37 -12.18
C SER A 122 -12.75 37.18 -10.89
N LYS A 123 -11.64 37.36 -10.17
CA LYS A 123 -11.56 38.23 -8.99
C LYS A 123 -11.75 39.71 -9.33
N LEU A 124 -11.14 40.19 -10.42
CA LEU A 124 -11.27 41.58 -10.87
C LEU A 124 -12.70 41.92 -11.33
N ASN A 125 -13.38 40.98 -12.00
CA ASN A 125 -14.74 41.21 -12.48
C ASN A 125 -15.80 41.16 -11.36
N SER A 126 -15.52 40.47 -10.25
CA SER A 126 -16.43 40.44 -9.08
C SER A 126 -16.46 41.78 -8.34
N THR A 127 -15.33 42.48 -8.25
CA THR A 127 -15.25 43.78 -7.55
C THR A 127 -15.85 44.93 -8.37
N ALA A 128 -16.00 44.77 -9.69
CA ALA A 128 -16.53 45.80 -10.58
C ALA A 128 -18.07 45.83 -10.67
N LEU A 129 -18.77 44.86 -10.08
CA LEU A 129 -20.24 44.74 -10.10
C LEU A 129 -20.92 45.20 -8.80
N ASP A 130 -20.16 45.66 -7.81
CA ASP A 130 -20.68 46.17 -6.52
C ASP A 130 -20.78 47.72 -6.50
N PHE A 131 -21.42 48.33 -7.51
CA PHE A 131 -21.81 49.74 -7.51
C PHE A 131 -23.25 49.94 -7.98
#